data_AF-A0A7C6XMJ9-F1
#
_entry.id   AF-A0A7C6XMJ9-F1
#
_cell.length_a   1.000
_cell.length_b   1.000
_cell.length_c   1.000
_cell.angle_alpha   90.00
_cell.angle_beta   90.00
_cell.angle_gamma   90.00
#
_symmetry.space_group_name_H-M   'P 1'
#
loop_
_entity.id
_entity.type
_entity.pdbx_description
1 polymer ?
#
loop_
_entity_poly.entity_id
_entity_poly.type
_entity_poly.pdbx_seq_one_letter_code
_entity_poly.pdbx_strand_id
1 'polypeptide(L)'
;MDAFLKAFEKVLPGDGKRWFRALLLLDADAVRLVEWGPEHVRATVQSESDPQVRYEVVGVAGRGWGCTCGDATARGATCKHIRAVKTAYRTVRGSVTHG
;
A
#
# COMPACT_ATOMS: atom_id res chain seq x y z
N MET A 1 -7.55 9.25 -19.24
CA MET A 1 -6.57 8.77 -18.25
C MET A 1 -6.38 7.25 -18.29
N ASP A 2 -7.44 6.48 -18.58
CA ASP A 2 -7.45 5.01 -18.51
C ASP A 2 -6.56 4.22 -19.50
N ALA A 3 -6.44 4.67 -20.76
CA ALA A 3 -5.71 3.91 -21.79
C ALA A 3 -4.19 3.92 -21.58
N PHE A 4 -3.64 5.04 -21.10
CA PHE A 4 -2.23 5.20 -20.80
C PHE A 4 -1.80 4.30 -19.63
N LEU A 5 -2.57 4.29 -18.54
CA LEU A 5 -2.33 3.42 -17.39
C LEU A 5 -2.36 1.94 -17.78
N LYS A 6 -3.35 1.52 -18.58
CA LYS A 6 -3.47 0.14 -19.08
C LYS A 6 -2.31 -0.26 -19.99
N ALA A 7 -1.83 0.64 -20.84
CA ALA A 7 -0.66 0.41 -21.68
C ALA A 7 0.62 0.30 -20.84
N PHE A 8 0.78 1.19 -19.86
CA PHE A 8 1.93 1.22 -18.96
C PHE A 8 2.00 -0.01 -18.05
N GLU A 9 0.85 -0.49 -17.55
CA GLU A 9 0.77 -1.75 -16.81
C GLU A 9 1.16 -2.97 -17.67
N LYS A 10 0.96 -2.95 -18.99
CA LYS A 10 1.33 -4.09 -19.85
C LYS A 10 2.84 -4.25 -20.01
N VAL A 11 3.59 -3.15 -20.01
CA VAL A 11 5.06 -3.15 -20.19
C VAL A 11 5.85 -3.38 -18.92
N LEU A 12 5.25 -3.21 -17.72
CA LEU A 12 5.93 -3.46 -16.45
C LEU A 12 6.00 -4.97 -16.13
N PRO A 13 7.18 -5.62 -16.09
CA PRO A 13 7.27 -7.02 -15.71
C PRO A 13 7.19 -7.21 -14.19
N GLY A 14 6.63 -8.35 -13.78
CA GLY A 14 6.70 -8.86 -12.41
C GLY A 14 6.23 -7.87 -11.34
N ASP A 15 7.13 -7.54 -10.40
CA ASP A 15 6.84 -6.67 -9.26
C ASP A 15 6.62 -5.20 -9.64
N GLY A 16 6.99 -4.77 -10.85
CA GLY A 16 6.80 -3.40 -11.34
C GLY A 16 5.33 -2.95 -11.35
N LYS A 17 4.41 -3.83 -11.78
CA LYS A 17 2.96 -3.52 -11.75
C LYS A 17 2.43 -3.30 -10.34
N ARG A 18 2.95 -4.08 -9.38
CA ARG A 18 2.53 -3.99 -7.97
C ARG A 18 3.02 -2.70 -7.31
N TRP A 19 4.23 -2.23 -7.66
CA TRP A 19 4.76 -0.93 -7.24
C TRP A 19 3.98 0.22 -7.84
N PHE A 20 3.65 0.15 -9.12
CA PHE A 20 2.84 1.15 -9.79
C PHE A 20 1.46 1.30 -9.16
N ARG A 21 0.76 0.17 -8.90
CA ARG A 21 -0.53 0.20 -8.19
C ARG A 21 -0.43 0.74 -6.76
N ALA A 22 0.67 0.42 -6.06
CA ALA A 22 0.91 0.99 -4.74
C ALA A 22 1.07 2.51 -4.79
N LEU A 23 1.73 3.05 -5.81
CA LEU A 23 1.87 4.50 -6.02
C LEU A 23 0.54 5.17 -6.39
N LEU A 24 -0.26 4.55 -7.27
CA LEU A 24 -1.59 5.07 -7.62
C LEU A 24 -2.51 5.18 -6.38
N LEU A 25 -2.44 4.21 -5.46
CA LEU A 25 -3.18 4.27 -4.20
C LEU A 25 -2.72 5.41 -3.29
N LEU A 26 -1.44 5.80 -3.36
CA LEU A 26 -0.94 6.95 -2.61
C LEU A 26 -1.37 8.27 -3.24
N ASP A 27 -1.31 8.37 -4.57
CA ASP A 27 -1.72 9.56 -5.33
C ASP A 27 -3.22 9.88 -5.17
N ALA A 28 -4.05 8.83 -5.11
CA ALA A 28 -5.50 8.96 -4.95
C ALA A 28 -5.97 9.33 -3.54
N ASP A 29 -5.05 9.64 -2.60
CA ASP A 29 -5.33 9.78 -1.17
C ASP A 29 -6.10 8.57 -0.57
N ALA A 30 -5.92 7.39 -1.20
CA ALA A 30 -6.63 6.17 -0.85
C ALA A 30 -5.98 5.44 0.34
N VAL A 31 -4.86 5.95 0.86
CA VAL A 31 -4.17 5.42 2.04
C VAL A 31 -4.28 6.44 3.17
N ARG A 32 -5.00 6.07 4.22
CA ARG A 32 -5.09 6.85 5.46
C ARG A 32 -4.34 6.16 6.58
N LEU A 33 -3.30 6.80 7.12
CA LEU A 33 -2.66 6.36 8.36
C LEU A 33 -3.58 6.67 9.54
N VAL A 34 -3.85 5.65 10.36
CA VAL A 34 -4.71 5.75 11.56
C VAL A 34 -3.85 5.81 12.81
N GLU A 35 -2.78 5.01 12.87
CA GLU A 35 -1.85 4.97 14.00
C GLU A 35 -0.43 4.78 13.49
N TRP A 36 0.53 5.49 14.08
CA TRP A 36 1.92 5.50 13.64
C TRP A 36 2.89 5.62 14.81
N GLY A 37 3.84 4.68 14.85
CA GLY A 37 4.97 4.67 15.77
C GLY A 37 6.14 3.82 15.21
N PRO A 38 7.29 3.82 15.89
CA PRO A 38 8.46 3.04 15.47
C PRO A 38 8.18 1.52 15.44
N GLU A 39 7.31 1.04 16.33
CA GLU A 39 7.00 -0.38 16.51
C GLU A 39 5.68 -0.82 15.88
N HIS A 40 4.78 0.11 15.56
CA HIS A 40 3.42 -0.18 15.09
C HIS A 40 2.96 0.82 14.03
N VAL A 41 2.36 0.31 12.96
CA VAL A 41 1.68 1.11 11.93
C VAL A 41 0.31 0.50 11.67
N ARG A 42 -0.73 1.33 11.68
CA ARG A 42 -2.08 0.96 11.26
C ARG A 42 -2.57 1.92 10.19
N ALA A 43 -3.06 1.38 9.09
CA ALA A 43 -3.55 2.15 7.97
C ALA A 43 -4.85 1.55 7.41
N THR A 44 -5.69 2.43 6.87
CA THR A 44 -6.87 2.07 6.10
C THR A 44 -6.59 2.38 4.63
N VAL A 45 -6.82 1.41 3.76
CA VAL A 45 -6.61 1.53 2.31
C VAL A 45 -7.94 1.31 1.60
N GLN A 46 -8.39 2.29 0.82
CA GLN A 46 -9.61 2.18 0.03
C GLN A 46 -9.37 1.27 -1.20
N SER A 47 -10.38 0.49 -1.58
CA SER A 47 -10.31 -0.32 -2.79
C SER A 47 -10.39 0.56 -4.03
N GLU A 48 -9.52 0.25 -5.00
CA GLU A 48 -9.47 0.90 -6.31
C GLU A 48 -10.70 0.56 -7.18
N SER A 49 -11.25 -0.64 -7.02
CA SER A 49 -12.40 -1.11 -7.81
C SER A 49 -13.74 -0.78 -7.16
N ASP A 50 -13.75 -0.51 -5.86
CA ASP A 50 -14.96 -0.19 -5.11
C ASP A 50 -14.66 0.80 -3.97
N PRO A 51 -15.00 2.09 -4.13
CA PRO A 51 -14.75 3.11 -3.12
C PRO A 51 -15.40 2.84 -1.75
N GLN A 52 -16.41 1.97 -1.66
CA GLN A 52 -17.07 1.63 -0.40
C GLN A 52 -16.29 0.58 0.41
N VAL A 53 -15.38 -0.16 -0.25
CA VAL A 53 -14.59 -1.20 0.40
C VAL A 53 -13.29 -0.60 0.93
N ARG A 54 -12.99 -0.89 2.20
CA ARG A 54 -11.75 -0.49 2.86
C ARG A 54 -11.04 -1.71 3.43
N TYR A 55 -9.75 -1.78 3.20
CA TYR A 55 -8.86 -2.79 3.75
C TYR A 55 -8.05 -2.19 4.89
N GLU A 56 -7.85 -2.99 5.92
CA GLU A 56 -6.95 -2.64 7.00
C GLU A 56 -5.57 -3.22 6.70
N VAL A 57 -4.53 -2.42 6.97
CA VAL A 57 -3.13 -2.84 6.92
C VAL A 57 -2.50 -2.56 8.28
N VAL A 58 -1.89 -3.58 8.85
CA VAL A 58 -1.19 -3.50 10.14
C VAL A 58 0.26 -3.95 9.94
N GLY A 59 1.20 -3.13 10.39
CA GLY A 59 2.63 -3.45 10.44
C GLY A 59 3.11 -3.41 11.87
N VAL A 60 3.74 -4.48 12.35
CA VAL A 60 4.32 -4.56 13.69
C VAL A 60 5.79 -4.96 13.58
N ALA A 61 6.67 -4.19 14.23
CA ALA A 61 8.10 -4.49 14.26
C ALA A 61 8.35 -5.90 14.85
N GLY A 62 9.24 -6.66 14.21
CA GLY A 62 9.53 -8.05 14.58
C GLY A 62 8.43 -9.08 14.28
N ARG A 63 7.17 -8.67 14.00
CA ARG A 63 6.06 -9.59 13.68
C ARG A 63 5.61 -9.56 12.22
N GLY A 64 6.00 -8.54 11.46
CA GLY A 64 5.72 -8.44 10.03
C GLY A 64 4.50 -7.58 9.70
N TRP A 65 3.88 -7.85 8.55
CA TRP A 65 2.79 -7.05 8.00
C TRP A 65 1.59 -7.91 7.66
N GLY A 66 0.39 -7.42 7.98
CA GLY A 66 -0.90 -8.04 7.68
C GLY A 66 -1.81 -7.10 6.90
N CYS A 67 -2.73 -7.67 6.11
CA CYS A 67 -3.78 -6.93 5.44
C CYS A 67 -5.06 -7.76 5.33
N THR A 68 -6.22 -7.12 5.45
CA THR A 68 -7.53 -7.79 5.37
C THR A 68 -8.02 -8.04 3.94
N CYS A 69 -7.27 -7.64 2.91
CA CYS A 69 -7.67 -7.91 1.52
C CYS A 69 -7.48 -9.40 1.16
N GLY A 70 -8.34 -9.93 0.30
CA GLY A 70 -8.31 -11.34 -0.13
C GLY A 70 -6.96 -11.78 -0.72
N ASP A 71 -6.24 -10.90 -1.41
CA ASP A 71 -4.88 -11.19 -1.92
C ASP A 71 -3.89 -11.52 -0.81
N ALA A 72 -3.99 -10.84 0.33
CA ALA A 72 -3.12 -11.07 1.48
C ALA A 72 -3.52 -12.34 2.22
N THR A 73 -4.81 -12.61 2.32
CA THR A 73 -5.35 -13.86 2.89
C THR A 73 -4.93 -15.08 2.05
N ALA A 74 -4.89 -14.95 0.71
CA ALA A 74 -4.58 -16.04 -0.20
C ALA A 74 -3.07 -16.26 -0.45
N ARG A 75 -2.23 -15.21 -0.34
CA ARG A 75 -0.80 -15.25 -0.72
C ARG A 75 0.15 -14.78 0.38
N GLY A 76 -0.36 -14.51 1.58
CA GLY A 76 0.42 -13.99 2.73
C GLY A 76 0.71 -12.48 2.63
N ALA A 77 1.78 -12.03 3.29
CA ALA A 77 2.13 -10.61 3.49
C ALA A 77 2.58 -9.84 2.21
N THR A 78 2.15 -10.26 1.02
CA THR A 78 2.57 -9.74 -0.29
C THR A 78 1.40 -9.22 -1.13
N CYS A 79 0.63 -8.27 -0.61
CA CYS A 79 -0.40 -7.56 -1.37
C CYS A 79 0.01 -6.11 -1.74
N LYS A 80 -0.70 -5.50 -2.70
CA LYS A 80 -0.46 -4.12 -3.13
C LYS A 80 -0.68 -3.09 -2.01
N HIS A 81 -1.62 -3.34 -1.10
CA HIS A 81 -1.93 -2.44 0.02
C HIS A 81 -0.78 -2.39 1.04
N ILE A 82 -0.23 -3.55 1.43
CA ILE A 82 0.95 -3.60 2.32
C ILE A 82 2.13 -2.85 1.70
N ARG A 83 2.32 -2.97 0.37
CA ARG A 83 3.38 -2.22 -0.33
C ARG A 83 3.13 -0.72 -0.30
N ALA A 84 1.91 -0.27 -0.59
CA ALA A 84 1.54 1.15 -0.54
C ALA A 84 1.81 1.75 0.85
N VAL A 85 1.37 1.07 1.91
CA VAL A 85 1.57 1.54 3.29
C VAL A 85 3.05 1.51 3.69
N LYS A 86 3.82 0.48 3.29
CA LYS A 86 5.28 0.46 3.51
C LYS A 86 5.99 1.62 2.82
N THR A 87 5.58 1.97 1.60
CA THR A 87 6.14 3.12 0.87
C THR A 87 5.81 4.41 1.59
N ALA A 88 4.53 4.66 1.93
CA ALA A 88 4.12 5.82 2.71
C ALA A 88 4.89 5.92 4.03
N TYR A 89 4.99 4.82 4.77
CA TYR A 89 5.72 4.75 6.04
C TYR A 89 7.19 5.13 5.88
N ARG A 90 7.87 4.60 4.85
CA ARG A 90 9.29 4.92 4.58
C ARG A 90 9.48 6.38 4.20
N THR A 91 8.59 6.95 3.38
CA THR A 91 8.64 8.36 3.01
C THR A 91 8.47 9.23 4.24
N VAL A 92 7.42 9.02 5.03
CA VAL A 92 7.16 9.79 6.26
C VAL A 92 8.30 9.64 7.27
N ARG A 93 8.78 8.42 7.55
CA ARG A 93 9.88 8.18 8.50
C ARG A 93 11.20 8.77 8.01
N GLY A 94 11.49 8.68 6.72
CA GLY A 94 12.69 9.28 6.10
C GLY A 94 12.68 10.80 6.11
N SER A 95 11.49 11.41 6.00
CA SER A 95 11.32 12.86 6.13
C SER A 95 11.58 13.37 7.56
N VAL A 96 11.37 12.54 8.60
CA VAL A 96 11.63 12.94 10.00
C VAL A 96 13.11 12.89 10.37
N THR A 97 13.93 12.07 9.69
CA THR A 97 15.37 11.95 9.98
C THR A 97 16.26 13.02 9.34
N HIS A 98 15.69 13.91 8.52
CA HIS A 98 16.41 15.01 7.87
C HIS A 98 15.91 16.42 8.28
N GLY A 99 15.25 16.52 9.44
CA GLY A 99 14.86 17.79 10.07
C GLY A 99 15.84 18.21 11.16
#